data_AF-G9YHZ1-F1
#
_entry.id   AF-G9YHZ1-F1
#
_cell.length_a   1.000
_cell.length_b   1.000
_cell.length_c   1.000
_cell.angle_alpha   90.00
_cell.angle_beta   90.00
_cell.angle_gamma   90.00
#
_symmetry.space_group_name_H-M   'P 1'
#
loop_
_entity.id
_entity.type
_entity.pdbx_description
1 polymer ?
#
loop_
_entity_poly.entity_id
_entity_poly.type
_entity_poly.pdbx_seq_one_letter_code
_entity_poly.pdbx_strand_id
1 'polypeptide(L)' 'MMAEADYLGIVSENRVPDKVARTGLHVAKSEFVDAPVFSELPLALECKVSKVTKVSEDYHTDTWI' A
#
# COMPACT_ATOMS: atom_id res chain seq x y z
N MET A 1 8.82 7.87 11.23
CA MET A 1 8.13 6.89 10.38
C MET A 1 6.68 6.63 10.76
N MET A 2 6.34 6.51 12.06
CA MET A 2 4.96 6.20 12.47
C MET A 2 3.94 7.25 12.02
N ALA A 3 4.25 8.54 12.13
CA ALA A 3 3.36 9.64 11.73
C ALA A 3 3.21 9.75 10.21
N GLU A 4 4.29 9.49 9.47
CA GLU A 4 4.32 9.51 8.01
C GLU A 4 3.46 8.38 7.43
N ALA A 5 3.58 7.17 7.98
CA ALA A 5 2.75 6.03 7.61
C ALA A 5 1.28 6.25 7.98
N ASP A 6 1.01 6.81 9.17
CA ASP A 6 -0.35 7.16 9.59
C ASP A 6 -1.01 8.17 8.64
N TYR A 7 -0.27 9.21 8.23
CA TYR A 7 -0.74 10.19 7.24
C TYR A 7 -1.20 9.53 5.93
N LEU A 8 -0.45 8.51 5.44
CA LEU A 8 -0.84 7.75 4.26
C LEU A 8 -2.13 6.93 4.50
N GLY A 9 -2.42 6.51 5.72
CA GLY A 9 -3.64 5.79 6.10
C GLY A 9 -4.88 6.68 6.27
N ILE A 10 -4.70 7.94 6.66
CA ILE A 10 -5.84 8.86 6.92
C ILE A 10 -6.17 9.79 5.74
N VAL A 11 -5.21 10.11 4.87
CA VAL A 11 -5.41 10.99 3.71
C VAL A 11 -5.64 10.18 2.43
N SER A 12 -6.68 10.56 1.68
CA SER A 12 -6.96 9.97 0.37
C SER A 12 -6.18 10.68 -0.72
N GLU A 13 -5.45 9.91 -1.52
CA GLU A 13 -4.70 10.43 -2.67
C GLU A 13 -5.62 11.00 -3.76
N ASN A 14 -6.84 10.47 -3.89
CA ASN A 14 -7.86 11.01 -4.80
C ASN A 14 -8.19 12.48 -4.52
N ARG A 15 -7.96 12.96 -3.29
CA ARG A 15 -8.16 14.37 -2.89
C ARG A 15 -6.84 15.14 -2.75
N VAL A 16 -5.74 14.44 -2.47
CA VAL A 16 -4.41 15.00 -2.30
C VAL A 16 -3.44 14.22 -3.21
N PRO A 17 -3.34 14.58 -4.50
CA PRO A 17 -2.62 13.78 -5.51
C PRO A 17 -1.12 13.60 -5.23
N ASP A 18 -0.52 14.45 -4.42
CA ASP A 18 0.88 14.44 -4.03
C ASP A 18 1.12 13.85 -2.63
N LYS A 19 0.16 13.07 -2.11
CA LYS A 19 0.16 12.57 -0.71
C LYS A 19 1.50 11.96 -0.29
N VAL A 20 2.11 11.13 -1.13
CA VAL A 20 3.39 10.47 -0.83
C VAL A 20 4.54 11.48 -0.73
N ALA A 21 4.60 12.47 -1.62
CA ALA A 21 5.67 13.48 -1.60
C ALA A 21 5.65 14.33 -0.32
N ARG A 22 4.49 14.45 0.35
CA ARG A 22 4.31 15.23 1.57
C ARG A 22 4.81 14.54 2.85
N THR A 23 5.17 13.26 2.79
CA THR A 23 5.63 12.50 3.97
C THR A 23 7.15 12.36 4.06
N GLY A 24 7.90 12.75 3.02
CA GLY A 24 9.34 12.53 2.96
C GLY A 24 9.76 11.07 2.76
N LEU A 25 8.80 10.17 2.51
CA LEU A 25 9.06 8.77 2.15
C LEU A 25 9.39 8.64 0.67
N HIS A 26 10.32 7.74 0.33
CA HIS A 26 10.74 7.51 -1.05
C HIS A 26 10.25 6.17 -1.56
N VAL A 27 9.58 6.21 -2.70
CA VAL A 27 9.15 5.00 -3.41
C VAL A 27 10.25 4.51 -4.35
N ALA A 28 10.50 3.20 -4.33
CA ALA A 28 11.32 2.50 -5.29
C ALA A 28 10.44 1.56 -6.12
N LYS A 29 10.88 1.29 -7.35
CA LYS A 29 10.21 0.31 -8.21
C LYS A 29 10.35 -1.08 -7.58
N SER A 30 9.23 -1.79 -7.45
CA SER A 30 9.18 -3.19 -7.04
C SER A 30 9.80 -4.12 -8.09
N GLU A 31 10.37 -5.24 -7.64
CA GLU A 31 10.93 -6.27 -8.53
C GLU A 31 9.85 -7.22 -9.06
N PHE A 32 8.81 -7.49 -8.26
CA PHE A 32 7.85 -8.58 -8.52
C PHE A 32 6.46 -8.12 -9.00
N VAL A 33 6.09 -6.84 -8.76
CA VAL A 33 4.78 -6.27 -9.07
C VAL A 33 4.86 -4.80 -9.52
N ASP A 34 3.75 -4.25 -10.03
CA ASP A 34 3.70 -2.85 -10.48
C ASP A 34 3.61 -1.85 -9.32
N ALA A 35 3.14 -2.29 -8.15
CA ALA A 35 3.03 -1.45 -6.96
C ALA A 35 4.43 -1.16 -6.36
N PRO A 36 4.79 0.09 -6.06
CA PRO A 36 6.12 0.43 -5.54
C PRO A 36 6.29 0.03 -4.05
N VAL A 37 7.55 0.00 -3.61
CA VAL A 37 7.93 -0.21 -2.20
C VAL A 37 8.48 1.08 -1.58
N PHE A 38 8.34 1.25 -0.26
CA PHE A 38 8.94 2.39 0.46
C PHE A 38 10.35 2.04 0.95
N SER A 39 11.32 2.90 0.64
CA SER A 39 12.74 2.64 0.89
C SER A 39 13.12 2.72 2.37
N GLU A 40 12.34 3.45 3.17
CA GLU A 40 12.57 3.66 4.61
C GLU A 40 11.98 2.54 5.47
N LEU A 41 11.07 1.71 4.92
CA LEU A 41 10.44 0.64 5.69
C LEU A 41 11.44 -0.52 5.88
N PRO A 42 11.58 -1.06 7.09
CA PRO A 42 12.52 -2.16 7.35
C PRO A 42 12.09 -3.49 6.71
N LEU A 43 10.86 -3.56 6.18
CA LEU A 43 10.29 -4.73 5.53
C LEU A 43 9.23 -4.30 4.51
N ALA A 44 9.23 -4.93 3.34
CA ALA A 44 8.18 -4.83 2.34
C ALA A 44 7.77 -6.24 1.89
N LEU A 45 6.46 -6.45 1.72
CA LEU A 45 5.89 -7.66 1.12
C LEU A 45 5.27 -7.29 -0.22
N GLU A 46 5.84 -7.84 -1.29
CA GLU A 46 5.32 -7.65 -2.65
C GLU A 46 4.34 -8.79 -2.96
N CYS A 47 3.10 -8.45 -3.28
CA CYS A 47 2.02 -9.44 -3.41
C CYS A 47 1.18 -9.22 -4.65
N LYS A 48 0.68 -10.32 -5.23
CA LYS A 48 -0.34 -10.32 -6.28
C LYS A 48 -1.67 -10.75 -5.69
N VAL A 49 -2.76 -10.15 -6.14
CA VAL A 49 -4.11 -10.57 -5.72
C VAL A 49 -4.37 -11.97 -6.26
N SER A 50 -4.42 -12.96 -5.37
CA SER A 50 -4.67 -14.36 -5.73
C SER A 50 -6.15 -14.59 -6.04
N LYS A 51 -7.03 -14.14 -5.14
CA LYS A 51 -8.48 -14.32 -5.25
C LYS A 51 -9.24 -13.23 -4.50
N VAL A 52 -10.38 -12.84 -5.05
CA VAL A 52 -11.37 -11.96 -4.39
C VAL A 52 -12.61 -12.79 -4.11
N THR A 53 -12.91 -13.03 -2.84
CA THR A 53 -14.08 -13.78 -2.39
C THR A 53 -15.07 -12.81 -1.74
N LYS A 54 -16.34 -12.87 -2.13
CA LYS A 54 -17.39 -12.09 -1.46
C LYS A 54 -17.82 -12.82 -0.18
N VAL A 55 -17.73 -12.14 0.95
CA VAL A 55 -18.25 -12.62 2.24
C VAL A 55 -19.33 -11.62 2.64
N SER A 56 -20.59 -12.05 2.61
CA SER A 56 -21.77 -11.19 2.84
C SER A 56 -21.80 -9.92 1.95
N GLU A 57 -21.81 -8.72 2.53
CA GLU A 57 -21.75 -7.43 1.80
C GLU A 57 -20.31 -6.95 1.54
N ASP A 58 -19.31 -7.67 2.06
CA ASP A 58 -17.89 -7.33 1.99
C ASP A 58 -17.09 -8.22 1.01
N TYR A 59 -15.92 -7.75 0.61
CA TYR A 59 -14.97 -8.52 -0.20
C TYR A 59 -13.75 -8.86 0.66
N HIS A 60 -13.43 -10.15 0.78
CA HIS A 60 -12.18 -10.63 1.37
C HIS A 60 -11.23 -11.04 0.24
N THR A 61 -9.97 -10.63 0.35
CA THR A 61 -8.88 -11.16 -0.47
C THR A 61 -8.25 -12.34 0.26
N ASP A 62 -8.26 -13.52 -0.33
CA ASP A 62 -7.65 -14.71 0.26
C ASP A 62 -6.13 -14.65 0.03
N THR A 63 -5.36 -14.37 1.09
CA THR A 63 -3.88 -14.31 1.08
C THR A 63 -3.21 -15.63 1.48
N TRP A 64 -3.99 -16.73 1.61
CA TRP A 64 -3.55 -18.03 2.13
C TRP A 64 -3.70 -19.19 1.13
N ILE A 65 -3.41 -18.94 -0.15
CA ILE A 65 -3.09 -19.98 -1.14
C ILE A 65 -1.72 -19.66 -1.72
#